data_AF-A0A2Z3JE31-F1
#
_entry.id   AF-A0A2Z3JE31-F1
#
_cell.length_a   1.000
_cell.length_b   1.000
_cell.length_c   1.000
_cell.angle_alpha   90.00
_cell.angle_beta   90.00
_cell.angle_gamma   90.00
#
_symmetry.space_group_name_H-M   'P 1'
#
loop_
_entity.id
_entity.type
_entity.pdbx_description
1 polymer ?
#
loop_
_entity_poly.entity_id
_entity_poly.type
_entity_poly.pdbx_seq_one_letter_code
_entity_poly.pdbx_strand_id
1 'polypeptide(L)'
;MTLLLGACGSGSTPSATPTSSRDLLSFSSASLGTAYVGEVYSGSVSPLGGTGPYSVRLVSGSLPKGLTFTGGASGTISGTPTDAGSATFTLEVSDANLSVKTQTFNLSVAELPPLDFVPVLPNGEIRGETRIPLNLMGPRGVRAARYTWVLPDTAQVTKVESLGGLPAGRPLIFWKQTGHTLVLDFGFRLTPKNASQVAMISLKPANDQPLTLGAVTSGTTSFLLAQDGAGKVLREVKPAAPAQAEGSGSAAQPAGTPGSAPASSDTPPPTTAAPGAPQSSGTTDQGGSAAPADASGTDQASPDDTTDVTDPADDTSTEDTQDEAAPDDSTTNDSSTDPATPSEPAPAGDGK
;
A
#
# COMPACT_ATOMS: atom_id res chain seq x y z
N MET A 1 -15.76 -42.49 73.56
CA MET A 1 -15.71 -41.26 74.37
C MET A 1 -14.58 -40.40 73.83
N THR A 2 -14.92 -39.17 73.47
CA THR A 2 -14.06 -38.00 73.21
C THR A 2 -13.30 -37.93 71.88
N LEU A 3 -13.95 -37.18 70.99
CA LEU A 3 -13.47 -36.43 69.83
C LEU A 3 -12.40 -35.40 70.22
N LEU A 4 -11.31 -35.26 69.45
CA LEU A 4 -10.42 -34.10 69.51
C LEU A 4 -10.16 -33.56 68.09
N LEU A 5 -10.72 -32.39 67.80
CA LEU A 5 -10.35 -31.51 66.69
C LEU A 5 -9.12 -30.70 67.11
N GLY A 6 -8.13 -30.59 66.22
CA GLY A 6 -7.01 -29.67 66.34
C GLY A 6 -6.66 -29.11 64.96
N ALA A 7 -7.20 -27.93 64.66
CA ALA A 7 -6.89 -27.17 63.46
C ALA A 7 -5.49 -26.53 63.59
N CYS A 8 -4.70 -26.59 62.51
CA CYS A 8 -3.57 -25.69 62.30
C CYS A 8 -3.88 -24.89 61.03
N GLY A 9 -4.13 -23.59 61.19
CA GLY A 9 -4.28 -22.66 60.09
C GLY A 9 -2.91 -22.17 59.64
N SER A 10 -2.55 -22.47 58.40
CA SER A 10 -1.51 -21.73 57.69
C SER A 10 -2.20 -20.58 56.97
N GLY A 11 -2.13 -19.38 57.56
CA GLY A 11 -2.52 -18.16 56.87
C GLY A 11 -1.58 -17.92 55.69
N SER A 12 -1.98 -18.37 54.51
CA SER A 12 -1.38 -17.94 53.25
C SER A 12 -1.82 -16.51 53.01
N THR A 13 -1.04 -15.55 53.49
CA THR A 13 -1.12 -14.18 53.00
C THR A 13 -0.70 -14.20 51.52
N PRO A 14 -1.55 -13.78 50.57
CA PRO A 14 -1.03 -13.42 49.27
C PRO A 14 -0.14 -12.19 49.47
N SER A 15 1.17 -12.38 49.29
CA SER A 15 2.11 -11.28 49.10
C SER A 15 1.78 -10.61 47.76
N ALA A 16 0.76 -9.76 47.75
CA ALA A 16 0.50 -8.84 46.67
C ALA A 16 1.52 -7.71 46.79
N THR A 17 2.59 -7.77 46.01
CA THR A 17 3.35 -6.58 45.67
C THR A 17 2.47 -5.70 44.76
N PRO A 18 2.06 -4.49 45.17
CA PRO A 18 1.34 -3.60 44.29
C PRO A 18 2.33 -2.95 43.33
N THR A 19 2.76 -3.66 42.28
CA THR A 19 3.33 -2.99 41.12
C THR A 19 2.18 -2.57 40.21
N SER A 20 1.35 -1.63 40.69
CA SER A 20 0.23 -1.10 39.92
C SER A 20 0.61 0.26 39.35
N SER A 21 1.58 0.25 38.41
CA SER A 21 1.45 1.19 37.31
C SER A 21 0.21 0.73 36.56
N ARG A 22 -0.93 1.39 36.80
CA ARG A 22 -2.21 1.08 36.15
C ARG A 22 -1.97 1.13 34.65
N ASP A 23 -1.86 -0.03 34.00
CA ASP A 23 -1.85 -0.07 32.55
C ASP A 23 -3.19 0.50 32.07
N LEU A 24 -3.12 1.62 31.37
CA LEU A 24 -4.30 2.43 31.07
C LEU A 24 -5.14 1.73 30.01
N LEU A 25 -6.42 1.49 30.32
CA LEU A 25 -7.36 0.91 29.37
C LEU A 25 -7.49 1.81 28.14
N SER A 26 -7.15 1.26 26.98
CA SER A 26 -7.12 1.95 25.68
C SER A 26 -7.42 0.98 24.52
N PHE A 27 -7.40 1.47 23.29
CA PHE A 27 -7.52 0.66 22.07
C PHE A 27 -6.20 0.61 21.31
N SER A 28 -5.91 -0.50 20.61
CA SER A 28 -4.64 -0.75 19.90
C SER A 28 -4.34 0.20 18.73
N SER A 29 -5.37 0.77 18.11
CA SER A 29 -5.25 1.85 17.12
C SER A 29 -6.63 2.49 16.90
N ALA A 30 -6.66 3.72 16.40
CA ALA A 30 -7.90 4.37 15.95
C ALA A 30 -8.11 4.29 14.43
N SER A 31 -7.10 3.83 13.67
CA SER A 31 -7.17 3.71 12.21
C SER A 31 -7.61 2.30 11.81
N LEU A 32 -8.65 2.27 10.99
CA LEU A 32 -9.11 1.08 10.29
C LEU A 32 -8.63 1.16 8.85
N GLY A 33 -8.24 0.02 8.27
CA GLY A 33 -7.90 -0.03 6.85
C GLY A 33 -9.10 0.38 5.99
N THR A 34 -8.84 1.02 4.85
CA THR A 34 -9.87 1.39 3.87
C THR A 34 -10.61 0.15 3.38
N ALA A 35 -11.95 0.20 3.39
CA ALA A 35 -12.79 -0.81 2.78
C ALA A 35 -13.10 -0.43 1.33
N TYR A 36 -13.45 -1.42 0.50
CA TYR A 36 -13.82 -1.17 -0.89
C TYR A 36 -15.18 -1.75 -1.21
N VAL A 37 -15.99 -1.02 -1.98
CA VAL A 37 -17.34 -1.46 -2.39
C VAL A 37 -17.27 -2.82 -3.09
N GLY A 38 -18.05 -3.79 -2.61
CA GLY A 38 -18.13 -5.14 -3.16
C GLY A 38 -17.01 -6.10 -2.75
N GLU A 39 -16.02 -5.65 -1.96
CA GLU A 39 -14.97 -6.50 -1.41
C GLU A 39 -15.28 -6.92 0.03
N VAL A 40 -14.87 -8.14 0.39
CA VAL A 40 -15.00 -8.61 1.78
C VAL A 40 -14.03 -7.82 2.66
N TYR A 41 -14.57 -7.19 3.69
CA TYR A 41 -13.84 -6.45 4.70
C TYR A 41 -13.86 -7.21 6.03
N SER A 42 -12.72 -7.19 6.73
CA SER A 42 -12.58 -7.71 8.09
C SER A 42 -11.50 -6.90 8.81
N GLY A 43 -11.92 -6.02 9.71
CA GLY A 43 -11.04 -5.23 10.58
C GLY A 43 -11.30 -5.56 12.04
N SER A 44 -10.25 -5.66 12.84
CA SER A 44 -10.35 -5.94 14.28
C SER A 44 -9.86 -4.76 15.10
N VAL A 45 -10.48 -4.53 16.24
CA VAL A 45 -10.06 -3.59 17.27
C VAL A 45 -9.89 -4.34 18.58
N SER A 46 -8.75 -4.15 19.24
CA SER A 46 -8.42 -4.85 20.48
C SER A 46 -8.15 -3.85 21.59
N PRO A 47 -8.68 -4.10 22.80
CA PRO A 47 -8.28 -3.37 24.00
C PRO A 47 -6.79 -3.57 24.31
N LEU A 48 -6.16 -2.55 24.88
CA LEU A 48 -4.83 -2.59 25.48
C LEU A 48 -4.90 -2.11 26.93
N GLY A 49 -4.04 -2.66 27.79
CA GLY A 49 -4.03 -2.39 29.22
C GLY A 49 -5.31 -2.78 29.96
N GLY A 50 -5.48 -2.27 31.18
CA GLY A 50 -6.59 -2.66 32.06
C GLY A 50 -6.49 -4.10 32.58
N THR A 51 -7.61 -4.65 33.04
CA THR A 51 -7.68 -6.03 33.55
C THR A 51 -8.82 -6.79 32.88
N GLY A 52 -8.50 -7.86 32.16
CA GLY A 52 -9.51 -8.73 31.55
C GLY A 52 -10.42 -9.42 32.59
N PRO A 53 -11.64 -9.85 32.21
CA PRO A 53 -12.19 -9.84 30.85
C PRO A 53 -12.59 -8.44 30.34
N TYR A 54 -12.50 -8.26 29.03
CA TYR A 54 -12.94 -7.04 28.33
C TYR A 54 -14.33 -7.23 27.70
N SER A 55 -15.07 -6.13 27.58
CA SER A 55 -16.30 -6.05 26.81
C SER A 55 -16.27 -4.84 25.89
N VAL A 56 -16.18 -5.08 24.59
CA VAL A 56 -16.19 -4.06 23.53
C VAL A 56 -17.57 -3.99 22.90
N ARG A 57 -18.15 -2.79 22.82
CA ARG A 57 -19.45 -2.54 22.17
C ARG A 57 -19.48 -1.26 21.35
N LEU A 58 -20.34 -1.23 20.34
CA LEU A 58 -20.68 -0.02 19.58
C LEU A 58 -21.67 0.81 20.39
N VAL A 59 -21.33 2.06 20.71
CA VAL A 59 -22.15 2.95 21.56
C VAL A 59 -22.81 4.10 20.81
N SER A 60 -22.25 4.53 19.69
CA SER A 60 -22.85 5.56 18.84
C SER A 60 -22.33 5.54 17.41
N GLY A 61 -23.06 6.21 16.51
CA GLY A 61 -22.80 6.21 15.08
C GLY A 61 -23.35 4.96 14.37
N SER A 62 -23.10 4.86 13.08
CA SER A 62 -23.51 3.74 12.25
C SER A 62 -22.34 3.28 11.39
N LEU A 63 -22.25 1.96 11.15
CA LEU A 63 -21.30 1.42 10.18
C LEU A 63 -21.77 1.71 8.75
N PRO A 64 -20.86 1.73 7.76
CA PRO A 64 -21.24 1.73 6.35
C PRO A 64 -22.18 0.55 6.02
N LYS A 65 -23.11 0.75 5.08
CA LYS A 65 -24.05 -0.30 4.68
C LYS A 65 -23.31 -1.57 4.24
N GLY A 66 -23.80 -2.72 4.68
CA GLY A 66 -23.19 -4.03 4.39
C GLY A 66 -22.08 -4.45 5.37
N LEU A 67 -21.74 -3.62 6.35
CA LEU A 67 -20.83 -3.97 7.45
C LEU A 67 -21.57 -4.12 8.77
N THR A 68 -21.05 -5.00 9.62
CA THR A 68 -21.59 -5.29 10.96
C THR A 68 -20.49 -5.28 12.00
N PHE A 69 -20.83 -4.94 13.23
CA PHE A 69 -19.93 -5.00 14.39
C PHE A 69 -20.26 -6.22 15.24
N THR A 70 -19.25 -7.02 15.54
CA THR A 70 -19.32 -8.12 16.52
C THR A 70 -18.43 -7.77 17.71
N GLY A 71 -19.03 -7.59 18.88
CA GLY A 71 -18.34 -7.28 20.13
C GLY A 71 -17.92 -8.52 20.92
N GLY A 72 -17.29 -8.29 22.07
CA GLY A 72 -16.75 -9.33 22.95
C GLY A 72 -15.45 -8.89 23.63
N ALA A 73 -14.51 -9.81 23.83
CA ALA A 73 -13.16 -9.48 24.33
C ALA A 73 -12.37 -8.58 23.37
N SER A 74 -12.71 -8.64 22.08
CA SER A 74 -12.29 -7.72 21.02
C SER A 74 -13.50 -7.34 20.16
N GLY A 75 -13.36 -6.31 19.35
CA GLY A 75 -14.37 -5.91 18.36
C GLY A 75 -13.93 -6.32 16.96
N THR A 76 -14.83 -6.93 16.18
CA THR A 76 -14.59 -7.21 14.76
C THR A 76 -15.64 -6.50 13.92
N ILE A 77 -15.18 -5.78 12.89
CA ILE A 77 -16.03 -5.12 11.89
C ILE A 77 -15.87 -5.90 10.61
N SER A 78 -16.94 -6.53 10.13
CA SER A 78 -16.88 -7.40 8.96
C SER A 78 -18.12 -7.32 8.08
N GLY A 79 -17.95 -7.70 6.82
CA GLY A 79 -19.02 -7.74 5.83
C GLY A 79 -18.53 -7.33 4.44
N THR A 80 -19.46 -6.93 3.58
CA THR A 80 -19.17 -6.45 2.22
C THR A 80 -19.90 -5.14 2.02
N PRO A 81 -19.20 -4.00 1.96
CA PRO A 81 -19.87 -2.71 1.86
C PRO A 81 -20.46 -2.49 0.46
N THR A 82 -21.63 -1.86 0.40
CA THR A 82 -22.39 -1.67 -0.85
C THR A 82 -22.25 -0.26 -1.44
N ASP A 83 -21.96 0.73 -0.59
CA ASP A 83 -21.95 2.14 -0.95
C ASP A 83 -20.60 2.75 -0.55
N ALA A 84 -20.02 3.58 -1.42
CA ALA A 84 -18.82 4.35 -1.08
C ALA A 84 -19.17 5.50 -0.12
N GLY A 85 -18.21 5.90 0.70
CA GLY A 85 -18.35 6.96 1.69
C GLY A 85 -17.64 6.64 3.00
N SER A 86 -17.52 7.64 3.86
CA SER A 86 -16.91 7.48 5.18
C SER A 86 -17.98 7.45 6.27
N ALA A 87 -17.77 6.60 7.28
CA ALA A 87 -18.61 6.54 8.46
C ALA A 87 -17.78 6.74 9.72
N THR A 88 -18.34 7.49 10.66
CA THR A 88 -17.74 7.72 11.98
C THR A 88 -18.61 7.06 13.04
N PHE A 89 -17.98 6.30 13.93
CA PHE A 89 -18.66 5.58 15.00
C PHE A 89 -17.78 5.52 16.26
N THR A 90 -18.40 5.34 17.41
CA THR A 90 -17.70 5.28 18.69
C THR A 90 -17.86 3.91 19.30
N LEU A 91 -16.73 3.30 19.66
CA LEU A 91 -16.68 2.06 20.42
C LEU A 91 -16.34 2.37 21.87
N GLU A 92 -16.90 1.56 22.76
CA GLU A 92 -16.56 1.56 24.18
C GLU A 92 -15.97 0.20 24.56
N VAL A 93 -14.91 0.22 25.35
CA VAL A 93 -14.40 -0.94 26.06
C VAL A 93 -14.58 -0.76 27.57
N SER A 94 -15.06 -1.81 28.24
CA SER A 94 -15.02 -1.93 29.69
C SER A 94 -14.14 -3.11 30.13
N ASP A 95 -13.44 -2.97 31.25
CA ASP A 95 -12.61 -4.02 31.87
C ASP A 95 -13.26 -4.61 33.14
N ALA A 96 -12.62 -5.62 33.74
CA ALA A 96 -13.10 -6.30 34.95
C ALA A 96 -13.17 -5.41 36.19
N ASN A 97 -12.37 -4.34 36.21
CA ASN A 97 -12.36 -3.34 37.27
C ASN A 97 -13.41 -2.24 37.04
N LEU A 98 -14.30 -2.42 36.05
CA LEU A 98 -15.32 -1.45 35.64
C LEU A 98 -14.73 -0.14 35.09
N SER A 99 -13.47 -0.15 34.67
CA SER A 99 -12.86 0.96 33.95
C SER A 99 -13.48 1.02 32.57
N VAL A 100 -13.79 2.23 32.08
CA VAL A 100 -14.45 2.44 30.79
C VAL A 100 -13.61 3.38 29.93
N LYS A 101 -13.45 3.03 28.66
CA LYS A 101 -12.83 3.90 27.66
C LYS A 101 -13.63 3.91 26.37
N THR A 102 -13.88 5.10 25.85
CA THR A 102 -14.47 5.30 24.51
C THR A 102 -13.43 5.79 23.52
N GLN A 103 -13.54 5.34 22.28
CA GLN A 103 -12.72 5.82 21.17
C GLN A 103 -13.59 5.97 19.91
N THR A 104 -13.42 7.09 19.22
CA THR A 104 -14.04 7.33 17.93
C THR A 104 -13.15 6.79 16.81
N PHE A 105 -13.78 6.07 15.89
CA PHE A 105 -13.18 5.49 14.70
C PHE A 105 -13.79 6.11 13.45
N ASN A 106 -12.98 6.20 12.40
CA ASN A 106 -13.45 6.54 11.07
C ASN A 106 -13.12 5.37 10.13
N LEU A 107 -14.12 4.91 9.39
CA LEU A 107 -13.95 3.91 8.35
C LEU A 107 -14.32 4.52 7.00
N SER A 108 -13.34 4.59 6.10
CA SER A 108 -13.55 5.01 4.71
C SER A 108 -13.86 3.80 3.83
N VAL A 109 -14.94 3.91 3.05
CA VAL A 109 -15.28 3.00 1.97
C VAL A 109 -15.02 3.71 0.65
N ALA A 110 -14.10 3.19 -0.15
CA ALA A 110 -13.79 3.71 -1.48
C ALA A 110 -14.35 2.80 -2.58
N GLU A 111 -14.47 3.33 -3.78
CA GLU A 111 -14.62 2.48 -4.96
C GLU A 111 -13.27 1.81 -5.29
N LEU A 112 -13.29 0.57 -5.80
CA LEU A 112 -12.05 -0.01 -6.30
C LEU A 112 -11.54 0.81 -7.48
N PRO A 113 -10.22 1.05 -7.55
CA PRO A 113 -9.62 1.68 -8.72
C PRO A 113 -9.88 0.84 -9.98
N PRO A 114 -9.68 1.43 -11.18
CA PRO A 114 -9.68 0.67 -12.42
C PRO A 114 -8.72 -0.53 -12.35
N LEU A 115 -9.13 -1.65 -12.95
CA LEU A 115 -8.37 -2.90 -12.93
C LEU A 115 -7.09 -2.75 -13.72
N ASP A 116 -5.90 -2.75 -13.12
CA ASP A 116 -4.65 -2.52 -13.87
C ASP A 116 -3.46 -3.30 -13.30
N PHE A 117 -2.43 -3.51 -14.14
CA PHE A 117 -1.12 -3.95 -13.68
C PHE A 117 -0.15 -2.77 -13.69
N VAL A 118 0.38 -2.46 -12.51
CA VAL A 118 1.25 -1.30 -12.30
C VAL A 118 2.63 -1.79 -11.89
N PRO A 119 3.64 -1.69 -12.78
CA PRO A 119 5.02 -1.99 -12.40
C PRO A 119 5.57 -0.87 -11.50
N VAL A 120 6.25 -1.25 -10.42
CA VAL A 120 6.94 -0.29 -9.52
C VAL A 120 8.35 -0.08 -10.05
N LEU A 121 8.52 0.97 -10.84
CA LEU A 121 9.78 1.26 -11.51
C LEU A 121 10.78 1.91 -10.54
N PRO A 122 12.08 1.52 -10.60
CA PRO A 122 13.11 2.23 -9.88
C PRO A 122 13.30 3.65 -10.43
N ASN A 123 13.69 4.56 -9.55
CA ASN A 123 14.15 5.89 -9.91
C ASN A 123 15.61 5.83 -10.38
N GLY A 124 15.85 6.16 -11.65
CA GLY A 124 17.19 6.30 -12.21
C GLY A 124 17.62 5.17 -13.15
N GLU A 125 18.94 5.05 -13.30
CA GLU A 125 19.59 4.16 -14.25
C GLU A 125 19.83 2.77 -13.65
N ILE A 126 19.47 1.74 -14.40
CA ILE A 126 19.70 0.34 -14.06
C ILE A 126 21.02 -0.10 -14.72
N ARG A 127 21.97 -0.54 -13.91
CA ARG A 127 23.30 -1.04 -14.34
C ARG A 127 23.50 -2.54 -14.08
N GLY A 128 22.61 -3.16 -13.32
CA GLY A 128 22.66 -4.57 -12.96
C GLY A 128 21.28 -5.20 -12.99
N GLU A 129 21.19 -6.48 -12.61
CA GLU A 129 19.90 -7.14 -12.51
C GLU A 129 19.05 -6.45 -11.43
N THR A 130 17.86 -5.98 -11.83
CA THR A 130 16.93 -5.26 -10.96
C THR A 130 15.58 -5.94 -10.97
N ARG A 131 15.00 -6.07 -9.78
CA ARG A 131 13.70 -6.70 -9.56
C ARG A 131 12.60 -5.65 -9.52
N ILE A 132 11.61 -5.81 -10.39
CA ILE A 132 10.49 -4.88 -10.56
C ILE A 132 9.22 -5.56 -10.07
N PRO A 133 8.63 -5.09 -8.94
CA PRO A 133 7.31 -5.48 -8.50
C PRO A 133 6.25 -5.19 -9.57
N LEU A 134 5.32 -6.12 -9.77
CA LEU A 134 4.10 -5.87 -10.52
C LEU A 134 2.90 -5.97 -9.59
N ASN A 135 2.20 -4.85 -9.40
CA ASN A 135 1.01 -4.77 -8.55
C ASN A 135 -0.25 -4.86 -9.40
N LEU A 136 -1.24 -5.61 -8.92
CA LEU A 136 -2.57 -5.67 -9.52
C LEU A 136 -3.53 -4.78 -8.72
N MET A 137 -4.10 -3.79 -9.40
CA MET A 137 -5.10 -2.86 -8.88
C MET A 137 -6.49 -3.27 -9.37
N GLY A 138 -7.53 -2.99 -8.58
CA GLY A 138 -8.94 -3.16 -8.99
C GLY A 138 -9.40 -4.56 -9.43
N PRO A 139 -8.96 -5.69 -8.84
CA PRO A 139 -9.12 -7.03 -9.41
C PRO A 139 -10.53 -7.65 -9.27
N ARG A 140 -11.61 -6.88 -9.42
CA ARG A 140 -13.01 -7.35 -9.21
C ARG A 140 -13.28 -8.70 -9.88
N GLY A 141 -13.22 -9.80 -9.12
CA GLY A 141 -13.45 -11.15 -9.62
C GLY A 141 -12.43 -11.67 -10.65
N VAL A 142 -11.26 -11.04 -10.81
CA VAL A 142 -10.25 -11.45 -11.81
C VAL A 142 -9.78 -12.87 -11.54
N ARG A 143 -9.78 -13.69 -12.60
CA ARG A 143 -9.29 -15.08 -12.59
C ARG A 143 -8.27 -15.34 -13.67
N ALA A 144 -8.34 -14.62 -14.78
CA ALA A 144 -7.32 -14.66 -15.80
C ALA A 144 -6.99 -13.25 -16.26
N ALA A 145 -5.72 -12.98 -16.55
CA ALA A 145 -5.34 -11.73 -17.19
C ALA A 145 -4.12 -11.88 -18.08
N ARG A 146 -4.10 -11.18 -19.20
CA ARG A 146 -2.93 -10.99 -20.04
C ARG A 146 -2.46 -9.56 -19.91
N TYR A 147 -1.19 -9.38 -19.58
CA TYR A 147 -0.52 -8.09 -19.55
C TYR A 147 0.65 -8.11 -20.54
N THR A 148 0.68 -7.13 -21.43
CA THR A 148 1.79 -6.91 -22.35
C THR A 148 2.54 -5.65 -21.93
N TRP A 149 3.87 -5.73 -21.92
CA TRP A 149 4.75 -4.61 -21.62
C TRP A 149 5.78 -4.48 -22.75
N VAL A 150 5.77 -3.35 -23.46
CA VAL A 150 6.86 -2.98 -24.37
C VAL A 150 8.00 -2.40 -23.54
N LEU A 151 9.13 -3.08 -23.51
CA LEU A 151 10.37 -2.70 -22.83
C LEU A 151 11.28 -1.88 -23.75
N PRO A 152 12.29 -1.17 -23.23
CA PRO A 152 13.37 -0.63 -24.06
C PRO A 152 14.19 -1.73 -24.73
N ASP A 153 14.82 -1.40 -25.85
CA ASP A 153 15.70 -2.29 -26.63
C ASP A 153 16.87 -2.85 -25.79
N THR A 154 17.30 -2.09 -24.78
CA THR A 154 18.38 -2.48 -23.86
C THR A 154 17.90 -3.33 -22.69
N ALA A 155 16.62 -3.70 -22.59
CA ALA A 155 16.11 -4.50 -21.49
C ALA A 155 16.01 -5.99 -21.84
N GLN A 156 16.58 -6.83 -20.98
CA GLN A 156 16.42 -8.29 -21.04
C GLN A 156 15.74 -8.79 -19.78
N VAL A 157 14.62 -9.51 -19.93
CA VAL A 157 13.95 -10.20 -18.83
C VAL A 157 14.69 -11.50 -18.55
N THR A 158 15.31 -11.60 -17.40
CA THR A 158 16.06 -12.80 -16.98
C THR A 158 15.17 -13.79 -16.26
N LYS A 159 14.17 -13.29 -15.51
CA LYS A 159 13.30 -14.10 -14.67
C LYS A 159 11.97 -13.40 -14.43
N VAL A 160 10.89 -14.17 -14.35
CA VAL A 160 9.62 -13.72 -13.77
C VAL A 160 9.22 -14.69 -12.69
N GLU A 161 9.02 -14.18 -11.48
CA GLU A 161 8.62 -14.96 -10.32
C GLU A 161 7.18 -14.66 -9.96
N SER A 162 6.40 -15.71 -9.73
CA SER A 162 5.05 -15.58 -9.19
C SER A 162 5.10 -15.25 -7.70
N LEU A 163 4.41 -14.16 -7.34
CA LEU A 163 4.25 -13.73 -5.97
C LEU A 163 2.77 -13.82 -5.59
N GLY A 164 2.50 -14.27 -4.36
CA GLY A 164 1.15 -14.39 -3.84
C GLY A 164 1.09 -13.86 -2.42
N GLY A 165 0.34 -12.78 -2.21
CA GLY A 165 -0.09 -12.38 -0.88
C GLY A 165 -1.18 -13.31 -0.37
N LEU A 166 -1.14 -13.71 0.90
CA LEU A 166 -2.30 -14.31 1.55
C LEU A 166 -3.45 -13.28 1.56
N PRO A 167 -4.69 -13.63 1.18
CA PRO A 167 -5.25 -14.95 0.88
C PRO A 167 -5.37 -15.27 -0.63
N ALA A 168 -4.77 -14.48 -1.54
CA ALA A 168 -4.97 -14.63 -2.99
C ALA A 168 -4.34 -15.91 -3.59
N GLY A 169 -3.38 -16.51 -2.89
CA GLY A 169 -2.57 -17.61 -3.42
C GLY A 169 -1.60 -17.13 -4.52
N ARG A 170 -0.62 -17.96 -4.85
CA ARG A 170 0.32 -17.67 -5.94
C ARG A 170 -0.38 -17.85 -7.29
N PRO A 171 -0.39 -16.84 -8.18
CA PRO A 171 -0.91 -17.02 -9.54
C PRO A 171 -0.04 -18.01 -10.32
N LEU A 172 -0.65 -18.74 -11.24
CA LEU A 172 0.08 -19.36 -12.34
C LEU A 172 0.48 -18.24 -13.31
N ILE A 173 1.76 -18.20 -13.69
CA ILE A 173 2.27 -17.20 -14.62
C ILE A 173 3.01 -17.90 -15.75
N PHE A 174 2.60 -17.61 -16.97
CA PHE A 174 3.39 -17.90 -18.16
C PHE A 174 3.91 -16.58 -18.71
N TRP A 175 5.16 -16.55 -19.13
CA TRP A 175 5.73 -15.33 -19.71
C TRP A 175 6.62 -15.66 -20.89
N LYS A 176 6.71 -14.70 -21.81
CA LYS A 176 7.66 -14.73 -22.91
C LYS A 176 8.07 -13.30 -23.27
N GLN A 177 9.35 -13.13 -23.59
CA GLN A 177 9.82 -11.92 -24.26
C GLN A 177 10.05 -12.22 -25.73
N THR A 178 9.52 -11.40 -26.63
CA THR A 178 9.75 -11.46 -28.07
C THR A 178 10.15 -10.08 -28.56
N GLY A 179 11.42 -9.94 -28.98
CA GLY A 179 12.02 -8.62 -29.18
C GLY A 179 11.92 -7.80 -27.89
N HIS A 180 11.26 -6.64 -27.97
CA HIS A 180 11.09 -5.75 -26.81
C HIS A 180 9.73 -5.93 -26.14
N THR A 181 8.93 -6.90 -26.56
CA THR A 181 7.59 -7.13 -25.97
C THR A 181 7.63 -8.29 -24.99
N LEU A 182 7.39 -7.99 -23.71
CA LEU A 182 7.13 -8.97 -22.67
C LEU A 182 5.62 -9.22 -22.58
N VAL A 183 5.20 -10.48 -22.69
CA VAL A 183 3.83 -10.91 -22.45
C VAL A 183 3.79 -11.76 -21.18
N LEU A 184 2.89 -11.43 -20.27
CA LEU A 184 2.59 -12.18 -19.06
C LEU A 184 1.14 -12.64 -19.07
N ASP A 185 0.91 -13.94 -18.91
CA ASP A 185 -0.39 -14.57 -18.76
C ASP A 185 -0.55 -15.07 -17.33
N PHE A 186 -1.54 -14.53 -16.62
CA PHE A 186 -1.85 -14.82 -15.23
C PHE A 186 -3.10 -15.71 -15.13
N GLY A 187 -3.03 -16.72 -14.27
CA GLY A 187 -4.17 -17.48 -13.77
C GLY A 187 -4.25 -17.43 -12.25
N PHE A 188 -5.33 -16.88 -11.72
CA PHE A 188 -5.59 -16.73 -10.28
C PHE A 188 -6.58 -17.78 -9.81
N ARG A 189 -6.20 -18.57 -8.80
CA ARG A 189 -7.09 -19.56 -8.16
C ARG A 189 -8.14 -18.89 -7.27
N LEU A 190 -7.77 -17.81 -6.61
CA LEU A 190 -8.64 -16.99 -5.75
C LEU A 190 -8.65 -15.56 -6.27
N THR A 191 -9.67 -14.78 -5.94
CA THR A 191 -9.67 -13.35 -6.28
C THR A 191 -8.49 -12.69 -5.56
N PRO A 192 -7.57 -12.03 -6.29
CA PRO A 192 -6.53 -11.27 -5.63
C PRO A 192 -7.13 -10.08 -4.89
N LYS A 193 -6.51 -9.68 -3.76
CA LYS A 193 -6.91 -8.46 -3.06
C LYS A 193 -6.47 -7.24 -3.85
N ASN A 194 -7.15 -6.11 -3.66
CA ASN A 194 -6.72 -4.85 -4.23
C ASN A 194 -5.27 -4.51 -3.81
N ALA A 195 -4.47 -4.02 -4.78
CA ALA A 195 -3.05 -3.71 -4.61
C ALA A 195 -2.15 -4.91 -4.25
N SER A 196 -2.55 -6.13 -4.62
CA SER A 196 -1.69 -7.31 -4.43
C SER A 196 -0.49 -7.26 -5.38
N GLN A 197 0.70 -7.51 -4.84
CA GLN A 197 1.86 -7.82 -5.67
C GLN A 197 1.71 -9.24 -6.23
N VAL A 198 1.69 -9.37 -7.56
CA VAL A 198 1.37 -10.63 -8.25
C VAL A 198 2.59 -11.25 -8.93
N ALA A 199 3.61 -10.45 -9.22
CA ALA A 199 4.84 -10.93 -9.85
C ALA A 199 6.04 -10.07 -9.45
N MET A 200 7.22 -10.66 -9.57
CA MET A 200 8.49 -9.96 -9.60
C MET A 200 9.16 -10.21 -10.94
N ILE A 201 9.51 -9.15 -11.66
CA ILE A 201 10.16 -9.22 -12.97
C ILE A 201 11.62 -8.81 -12.78
N SER A 202 12.56 -9.73 -13.01
CA SER A 202 13.97 -9.41 -13.05
C SER A 202 14.35 -8.93 -14.45
N LEU A 203 14.86 -7.69 -14.52
CA LEU A 203 15.42 -7.10 -15.73
C LEU A 203 16.92 -6.93 -15.59
N LYS A 204 17.66 -7.27 -16.64
CA LYS A 204 19.09 -6.96 -16.77
C LYS A 204 19.29 -6.06 -18.00
N PRO A 205 20.20 -5.08 -17.94
CA PRO A 205 20.59 -4.36 -19.14
C PRO A 205 21.31 -5.28 -20.15
N ALA A 206 21.00 -5.10 -21.43
CA ALA A 206 21.63 -5.77 -22.55
C ALA A 206 22.91 -5.02 -22.96
N ASN A 207 23.92 -5.76 -23.43
CA ASN A 207 25.10 -5.19 -24.08
C ASN A 207 25.85 -4.15 -23.24
N ASP A 208 25.82 -4.28 -21.90
CA ASP A 208 26.41 -3.35 -20.93
C ASP A 208 25.95 -1.88 -21.09
N GLN A 209 24.81 -1.66 -21.75
CA GLN A 209 24.22 -0.33 -21.90
C GLN A 209 23.33 0.00 -20.71
N PRO A 210 23.45 1.19 -20.12
CA PRO A 210 22.50 1.74 -19.16
C PRO A 210 21.02 1.52 -19.56
N LEU A 211 20.20 1.02 -18.64
CA LEU A 211 18.76 0.87 -18.85
C LEU A 211 18.00 1.94 -18.04
N THR A 212 17.20 2.77 -18.69
CA THR A 212 16.28 3.71 -18.03
C THR A 212 14.85 3.34 -18.37
N LEU A 213 14.00 3.17 -17.35
CA LEU A 213 12.60 2.77 -17.53
C LEU A 213 11.62 3.96 -17.43
N GLY A 214 12.14 5.15 -17.09
CA GLY A 214 11.36 6.34 -16.69
C GLY A 214 10.41 6.92 -17.75
N ALA A 215 10.44 6.44 -18.99
CA ALA A 215 9.57 6.90 -20.06
C ALA A 215 8.66 5.82 -20.67
N VAL A 216 8.83 4.55 -20.28
CA VAL A 216 8.28 3.43 -21.06
C VAL A 216 6.94 2.89 -20.55
N THR A 217 6.46 3.25 -19.36
CA THR A 217 5.55 2.29 -18.68
C THR A 217 4.37 2.78 -17.87
N SER A 218 4.07 4.06 -17.82
CA SER A 218 2.92 4.49 -17.01
C SER A 218 1.58 4.48 -17.75
N GLY A 219 1.51 3.96 -18.99
CA GLY A 219 0.21 3.72 -19.64
C GLY A 219 0.12 3.76 -21.17
N THR A 220 1.21 3.89 -21.93
CA THR A 220 1.08 4.17 -23.39
C THR A 220 1.19 2.93 -24.29
N THR A 221 1.76 1.81 -23.84
CA THR A 221 2.02 0.64 -24.70
C THR A 221 1.58 -0.71 -24.11
N SER A 222 0.93 -0.72 -22.95
CA SER A 222 0.48 -1.96 -22.33
C SER A 222 -0.89 -2.40 -22.84
N PHE A 223 -0.96 -3.64 -23.31
CA PHE A 223 -2.23 -4.32 -23.57
C PHE A 223 -2.66 -5.07 -22.32
N LEU A 224 -3.91 -4.90 -21.92
CA LEU A 224 -4.49 -5.62 -20.78
C LEU A 224 -5.80 -6.27 -21.20
N LEU A 225 -5.92 -7.58 -21.01
CA LEU A 225 -7.19 -8.29 -21.09
C LEU A 225 -7.39 -9.04 -19.77
N ALA A 226 -8.46 -8.76 -19.04
CA ALA A 226 -8.79 -9.40 -17.78
C ALA A 226 -10.18 -10.04 -17.85
N GLN A 227 -10.31 -11.22 -17.27
CA GLN A 227 -11.53 -12.02 -17.30
C GLN A 227 -11.84 -12.63 -15.93
N ASP A 228 -13.13 -12.89 -15.68
CA ASP A 228 -13.59 -13.63 -14.52
C ASP A 228 -13.48 -15.15 -14.71
N GLY A 229 -13.92 -15.92 -13.72
CA GLY A 229 -13.84 -17.39 -13.75
C GLY A 229 -14.76 -18.04 -14.79
N ALA A 230 -15.73 -17.30 -15.34
CA ALA A 230 -16.62 -17.74 -16.40
C ALA A 230 -16.16 -17.26 -17.79
N GLY A 231 -15.04 -16.55 -17.88
CA GLY A 231 -14.50 -16.00 -19.12
C GLY A 231 -15.11 -14.66 -19.54
N LYS A 232 -15.96 -14.04 -18.70
CA LYS A 232 -16.49 -12.70 -18.98
C LYS A 232 -15.36 -11.68 -18.89
N VAL A 233 -15.25 -10.82 -19.91
CA VAL A 233 -14.27 -9.73 -19.93
C VAL A 233 -14.63 -8.69 -18.86
N LEU A 234 -13.66 -8.45 -17.96
CA LEU A 234 -13.73 -7.46 -16.88
C LEU A 234 -13.08 -6.13 -17.28
N ARG A 235 -11.97 -6.20 -18.03
CA ARG A 235 -11.33 -5.04 -18.65
C ARG A 235 -10.59 -5.47 -19.90
N GLU A 236 -10.68 -4.65 -20.94
CA GLU A 236 -9.84 -4.76 -22.12
C GLU A 236 -9.29 -3.37 -22.45
N VAL A 237 -7.96 -3.24 -22.49
CA VAL A 237 -7.25 -2.03 -22.88
C VAL A 237 -6.43 -2.38 -24.11
N LYS A 238 -6.91 -1.94 -25.27
CA LYS A 238 -6.21 -2.11 -26.56
C LYS A 238 -5.01 -1.15 -26.62
N PRO A 239 -3.88 -1.53 -27.24
CA PRO A 239 -2.79 -0.59 -27.44
C PRO A 239 -3.31 0.60 -28.26
N ALA A 240 -2.91 1.82 -27.90
CA ALA A 240 -3.14 2.97 -28.76
C ALA A 240 -2.51 2.66 -30.13
N ALA A 241 -3.33 2.70 -31.20
CA ALA A 241 -2.81 2.55 -32.54
C ALA A 241 -1.72 3.63 -32.76
N PRO A 242 -0.59 3.29 -33.40
CA PRO A 242 0.43 4.30 -33.68
C PRO A 242 -0.25 5.44 -34.44
N ALA A 243 -0.12 6.65 -33.90
CA ALA A 243 -0.57 7.85 -34.60
C ALA A 243 0.08 7.82 -35.99
N GLN A 244 -0.74 7.69 -37.03
CA GLN A 244 -0.25 7.85 -38.39
C GLN A 244 0.35 9.25 -38.44
N ALA A 245 1.65 9.33 -38.72
CA ALA A 245 2.28 10.58 -39.04
C ALA A 245 1.57 11.12 -40.29
N GLU A 246 0.65 12.05 -40.10
CA GLU A 246 0.11 12.86 -41.19
C GLU A 246 1.31 13.61 -41.78
N GLY A 247 1.77 13.12 -42.92
CA GLY A 247 2.82 13.74 -43.70
C GLY A 247 2.43 15.17 -44.00
N SER A 248 3.32 16.09 -43.64
CA SER A 248 3.34 17.46 -44.14
C SER A 248 3.36 17.44 -45.67
N GLY A 249 2.18 17.53 -46.26
CA GLY A 249 1.94 17.71 -47.68
C GLY A 249 1.51 19.14 -47.95
N SER A 250 2.48 20.04 -48.07
CA SER A 250 2.27 21.39 -48.59
C SER A 250 1.76 21.28 -50.03
N ALA A 251 0.44 21.43 -50.22
CA ALA A 251 -0.17 21.58 -51.53
C ALA A 251 -0.27 23.07 -51.85
N ALA A 252 0.59 23.49 -52.78
CA ALA A 252 0.62 24.81 -53.38
C ALA A 252 -0.73 25.15 -54.04
N GLN A 253 -1.27 26.32 -53.71
CA GLN A 253 -2.42 26.93 -54.37
C GLN A 253 -1.96 27.62 -55.66
N PRO A 254 -2.55 27.33 -56.84
CA PRO A 254 -2.18 28.03 -58.07
C PRO A 254 -2.82 29.42 -58.15
N ALA A 255 -2.04 30.38 -58.63
CA ALA A 255 -2.44 31.75 -58.89
C ALA A 255 -3.26 31.88 -60.18
N GLY A 256 -4.30 32.71 -60.15
CA GLY A 256 -5.03 33.22 -61.31
C GLY A 256 -5.51 34.66 -61.06
N THR A 257 -5.09 35.57 -61.94
CA THR A 257 -5.16 37.04 -61.84
C THR A 257 -6.40 37.62 -62.59
N PRO A 258 -6.58 38.95 -62.77
CA PRO A 258 -7.54 39.83 -62.10
C PRO A 258 -8.69 40.39 -62.99
N GLY A 259 -9.69 41.05 -62.40
CA GLY A 259 -10.63 41.87 -63.20
C GLY A 259 -11.76 42.58 -62.44
N SER A 260 -11.56 43.89 -62.25
CA SER A 260 -12.57 44.97 -62.25
C SER A 260 -13.42 45.25 -60.99
N ALA A 261 -13.06 46.37 -60.33
CA ALA A 261 -13.94 47.21 -59.51
C ALA A 261 -14.93 48.02 -60.40
N PRO A 262 -16.00 48.68 -59.89
CA PRO A 262 -15.85 49.82 -58.97
C PRO A 262 -16.94 50.01 -57.87
N ALA A 263 -16.57 50.82 -56.87
CA ALA A 263 -17.33 51.78 -56.06
C ALA A 263 -18.63 51.38 -55.34
N SER A 264 -18.67 51.57 -54.01
CA SER A 264 -19.31 52.74 -53.38
C SER A 264 -19.12 52.73 -51.86
N SER A 265 -19.04 53.95 -51.31
CA SER A 265 -18.90 54.36 -49.92
C SER A 265 -20.14 54.05 -49.06
N ASP A 266 -19.93 53.76 -47.77
CA ASP A 266 -20.42 54.62 -46.67
C ASP A 266 -20.21 53.94 -45.30
N THR A 267 -19.43 54.61 -44.47
CA THR A 267 -19.25 54.35 -43.03
C THR A 267 -19.87 55.53 -42.27
N PRO A 268 -20.78 55.33 -41.30
CA PRO A 268 -21.11 56.37 -40.33
C PRO A 268 -20.15 56.35 -39.12
N PRO A 269 -19.94 57.51 -38.46
CA PRO A 269 -18.73 57.82 -37.69
C PRO A 269 -18.84 57.54 -36.17
N PRO A 270 -17.71 57.59 -35.43
CA PRO A 270 -17.69 57.64 -33.97
C PRO A 270 -17.93 59.07 -33.47
N THR A 271 -18.66 59.23 -32.35
CA THR A 271 -18.83 60.54 -31.69
C THR A 271 -17.89 60.68 -30.50
N THR A 272 -17.16 61.78 -30.51
CA THR A 272 -16.14 62.26 -29.57
C THR A 272 -16.76 63.15 -28.48
N ALA A 273 -16.20 63.18 -27.27
CA ALA A 273 -15.77 64.41 -26.55
C ALA A 273 -15.31 64.14 -25.09
N ALA A 274 -14.10 64.62 -24.78
CA ALA A 274 -13.51 64.87 -23.44
C ALA A 274 -14.05 66.23 -22.88
N PRO A 275 -13.49 66.93 -21.85
CA PRO A 275 -12.36 66.67 -20.93
C PRO A 275 -12.59 67.12 -19.45
N GLY A 276 -11.59 66.96 -18.55
CA GLY A 276 -11.43 67.83 -17.36
C GLY A 276 -10.86 67.17 -16.10
N ALA A 277 -9.59 67.42 -15.79
CA ALA A 277 -9.03 67.31 -14.43
C ALA A 277 -9.46 68.54 -13.58
N PRO A 278 -9.33 68.50 -12.24
CA PRO A 278 -8.04 68.86 -11.64
C PRO A 278 -7.64 68.06 -10.38
N GLN A 279 -6.34 68.09 -10.08
CA GLN A 279 -5.76 67.80 -8.77
C GLN A 279 -5.91 69.01 -7.83
N SER A 280 -6.08 68.76 -6.52
CA SER A 280 -5.68 69.60 -5.37
C SER A 280 -5.94 68.78 -4.09
N SER A 281 -4.98 68.38 -3.25
CA SER A 281 -4.04 69.09 -2.35
C SER A 281 -4.67 69.69 -1.07
N GLY A 282 -4.06 69.36 0.09
CA GLY A 282 -4.38 69.87 1.45
C GLY A 282 -4.63 68.73 2.46
N THR A 283 -3.65 68.14 3.18
CA THR A 283 -2.83 68.63 4.31
C THR A 283 -3.69 69.19 5.46
N THR A 284 -3.64 68.66 6.71
CA THR A 284 -2.67 68.98 7.79
C THR A 284 -3.08 68.10 9.02
N ASP A 285 -2.20 67.25 9.59
CA ASP A 285 -1.23 67.48 10.70
C ASP A 285 -1.93 67.58 12.07
N GLN A 286 -1.52 67.08 13.24
CA GLN A 286 -0.33 66.51 13.91
C GLN A 286 -0.86 65.60 15.05
N GLY A 287 -0.14 64.74 15.77
CA GLY A 287 1.28 64.51 16.05
C GLY A 287 1.31 63.49 17.21
N GLY A 288 2.39 62.85 17.61
CA GLY A 288 3.81 62.99 17.29
C GLY A 288 4.61 62.42 18.48
N SER A 289 5.91 62.26 18.25
CA SER A 289 6.99 62.10 19.24
C SER A 289 7.30 60.68 19.70
N ALA A 290 8.55 60.21 19.79
CA ALA A 290 9.85 60.61 19.26
C ALA A 290 10.85 59.50 19.69
N ALA A 291 11.84 59.20 18.85
CA ALA A 291 13.11 58.61 19.29
C ALA A 291 14.00 59.75 19.88
N PRO A 292 15.12 59.50 20.58
CA PRO A 292 16.34 59.01 19.90
C PRO A 292 17.26 58.11 20.74
N ALA A 293 18.36 57.73 20.08
CA ALA A 293 19.43 56.80 20.41
C ALA A 293 20.29 57.13 21.64
N ASP A 294 21.02 56.12 22.13
CA ASP A 294 22.48 56.25 22.33
C ASP A 294 23.22 54.89 22.22
N ALA A 295 24.51 54.97 21.94
CA ALA A 295 25.36 53.98 21.30
C ALA A 295 26.32 53.20 22.24
N SER A 296 26.98 52.20 21.64
CA SER A 296 28.31 51.58 21.91
C SER A 296 28.20 50.05 21.83
N GLY A 297 29.04 49.27 21.15
CA GLY A 297 30.29 49.52 20.43
C GLY A 297 31.16 48.25 20.56
N THR A 298 31.76 47.79 19.45
CA THR A 298 32.89 46.82 19.33
C THR A 298 32.60 45.36 19.76
N ASP A 299 33.11 44.27 19.17
CA ASP A 299 34.30 43.96 18.34
C ASP A 299 34.03 42.56 17.69
N GLN A 300 34.04 42.38 16.37
CA GLN A 300 35.15 41.91 15.52
C GLN A 300 35.59 40.43 15.65
N ALA A 301 35.56 39.76 14.48
CA ALA A 301 36.36 38.59 14.01
C ALA A 301 35.99 37.14 14.41
N SER A 302 35.52 36.39 13.41
CA SER A 302 35.92 34.98 13.17
C SER A 302 37.40 34.91 12.72
N PRO A 303 38.10 33.77 12.88
CA PRO A 303 38.12 32.79 11.78
C PRO A 303 38.25 31.29 12.20
N ASP A 304 38.12 30.42 11.18
CA ASP A 304 38.47 28.99 11.10
C ASP A 304 39.80 28.59 11.79
N ASP A 305 39.93 27.34 12.25
CA ASP A 305 40.88 26.35 11.67
C ASP A 305 40.72 24.94 12.29
N THR A 306 41.39 23.98 11.66
CA THR A 306 41.17 22.55 11.49
C THR A 306 42.10 21.65 12.35
N THR A 307 41.94 20.33 12.17
CA THR A 307 42.85 19.18 12.49
C THR A 307 42.81 18.62 13.92
N ASP A 308 43.11 17.34 14.24
CA ASP A 308 43.21 16.00 13.60
C ASP A 308 43.74 15.05 14.73
N VAL A 309 43.49 13.73 14.64
CA VAL A 309 44.14 12.58 15.36
C VAL A 309 44.02 12.54 16.92
N THR A 310 43.56 11.48 17.62
CA THR A 310 44.17 10.14 17.80
C THR A 310 43.26 9.22 18.67
N ASP A 311 43.16 7.93 18.31
CA ASP A 311 42.66 6.75 19.08
C ASP A 311 43.78 6.24 20.08
N PRO A 312 43.76 5.10 20.84
CA PRO A 312 42.73 4.15 21.33
C PRO A 312 42.90 3.66 22.82
N ALA A 313 42.05 2.68 23.20
CA ALA A 313 42.18 1.64 24.27
C ALA A 313 41.77 2.06 25.71
N ASP A 314 41.13 1.24 26.55
CA ASP A 314 41.19 -0.22 26.76
C ASP A 314 40.01 -0.61 27.69
N ASP A 315 39.31 -1.75 27.50
CA ASP A 315 39.00 -2.69 28.60
C ASP A 315 38.28 -3.98 28.12
N THR A 316 39.09 -5.03 28.08
CA THR A 316 38.89 -6.48 28.32
C THR A 316 37.52 -7.17 28.18
N SER A 317 37.52 -8.21 27.33
CA SER A 317 36.65 -9.39 27.40
C SER A 317 37.49 -10.58 27.87
N THR A 318 37.04 -11.30 28.90
CA THR A 318 37.57 -12.61 29.28
C THR A 318 36.58 -13.70 28.89
N GLU A 319 36.95 -14.47 27.87
CA GLU A 319 36.43 -15.80 27.57
C GLU A 319 36.99 -16.80 28.57
N ASP A 320 36.15 -17.71 29.06
CA ASP A 320 36.58 -18.92 29.76
C ASP A 320 36.05 -20.14 28.99
N THR A 321 36.97 -21.03 28.65
CA THR A 321 36.76 -22.28 27.92
C THR A 321 37.40 -23.40 28.73
N GLN A 322 36.64 -24.48 28.99
CA GLN A 322 37.09 -25.87 29.07
C GLN A 322 35.83 -26.77 29.08
N ASP A 323 35.64 -27.65 28.09
CA ASP A 323 36.15 -29.05 27.97
C ASP A 323 35.57 -29.93 29.09
N GLU A 324 34.96 -31.10 28.90
CA GLU A 324 35.36 -32.24 28.06
C GLU A 324 34.24 -33.33 28.07
N ALA A 325 34.40 -34.32 27.19
CA ALA A 325 33.92 -35.73 27.25
C ALA A 325 32.69 -36.16 26.42
N ALA A 326 32.97 -37.04 25.46
CA ALA A 326 32.07 -37.78 24.58
C ALA A 326 31.82 -39.23 25.13
N PRO A 327 31.43 -40.22 24.29
CA PRO A 327 30.09 -40.79 24.14
C PRO A 327 29.94 -42.20 24.76
N ASP A 328 28.71 -42.69 24.99
CA ASP A 328 28.48 -44.14 25.10
C ASP A 328 27.08 -44.59 24.63
N ASP A 329 27.10 -45.80 24.06
CA ASP A 329 26.10 -46.58 23.35
C ASP A 329 25.19 -47.37 24.32
N SER A 330 23.91 -47.51 23.99
CA SER A 330 23.23 -48.79 24.25
C SER A 330 21.97 -48.95 23.38
N THR A 331 21.99 -50.07 22.68
CA THR A 331 20.92 -50.68 21.90
C THR A 331 19.87 -51.33 22.81
N THR A 332 18.58 -51.22 22.47
CA THR A 332 17.67 -52.38 22.48
C THR A 332 16.44 -52.16 21.60
N ASN A 333 16.19 -53.18 20.80
CA ASN A 333 15.12 -53.42 19.84
C ASN A 333 13.83 -53.86 20.57
N ASP A 334 12.64 -53.57 20.02
CA ASP A 334 11.60 -54.56 19.63
C ASP A 334 10.18 -53.94 19.49
N SER A 335 9.42 -54.52 18.56
CA SER A 335 7.96 -54.57 18.37
C SER A 335 7.26 -53.57 17.43
N SER A 336 7.36 -53.89 16.13
CA SER A 336 6.26 -54.29 15.24
C SER A 336 4.91 -53.55 15.26
N THR A 337 4.58 -52.89 14.14
CA THR A 337 3.24 -53.03 13.53
C THR A 337 3.28 -52.72 12.02
N ASP A 338 2.77 -53.69 11.26
CA ASP A 338 2.77 -53.84 9.81
C ASP A 338 1.62 -53.04 9.15
N PRO A 339 1.82 -52.34 8.00
CA PRO A 339 0.73 -51.72 7.26
C PRO A 339 0.01 -52.72 6.33
N ALA A 340 -1.30 -52.84 6.54
CA ALA A 340 -2.22 -53.66 5.75
C ALA A 340 -2.18 -53.33 4.24
N THR A 341 -2.06 -54.39 3.45
CA THR A 341 -2.16 -54.44 1.99
C THR A 341 -3.62 -54.21 1.53
N PRO A 342 -3.89 -53.39 0.51
CA PRO A 342 -5.21 -53.33 -0.11
C PRO A 342 -5.40 -54.44 -1.16
N SER A 343 -6.46 -55.22 -0.99
CA SER A 343 -6.87 -56.32 -1.88
C SER A 343 -7.30 -55.85 -3.27
N GLU A 344 -6.81 -56.56 -4.26
CA GLU A 344 -7.14 -56.50 -5.69
C GLU A 344 -8.60 -56.97 -5.98
N PRO A 345 -9.35 -56.33 -6.88
CA PRO A 345 -10.66 -56.81 -7.30
C PRO A 345 -10.57 -57.81 -8.48
N ALA A 346 -11.22 -58.96 -8.33
CA ALA A 346 -11.36 -60.00 -9.34
C ALA A 346 -12.24 -59.56 -10.55
N PRO A 347 -11.94 -60.04 -11.77
CA PRO A 347 -12.86 -59.96 -12.91
C PRO A 347 -13.52 -61.32 -13.20
N ALA A 348 -14.84 -61.37 -13.35
CA ALA A 348 -15.55 -62.27 -14.27
C ALA A 348 -17.07 -62.05 -14.20
N GLY A 349 -17.71 -61.92 -15.36
CA GLY A 349 -19.16 -61.90 -15.48
C GLY A 349 -19.66 -61.67 -16.90
N ASP A 350 -19.19 -62.47 -17.87
CA ASP A 350 -19.90 -62.73 -19.13
C ASP A 350 -20.93 -63.83 -18.90
N GLY A 351 -22.17 -63.65 -19.36
CA GLY A 351 -23.19 -64.69 -19.27
C GLY A 351 -24.61 -64.30 -19.68
N LYS A 352 -24.83 -64.30 -21.00
CA LYS A 352 -26.07 -64.63 -21.74
C LYS A 352 -27.29 -63.71 -21.71
#